data_AF-A0A924Z2M8-F1
#
_entry.id   AF-A0A924Z2M8-F1
#
_cell.length_a   1.000
_cell.length_b   1.000
_cell.length_c   1.000
_cell.angle_alpha   90.00
_cell.angle_beta   90.00
_cell.angle_gamma   90.00
#
_symmetry.space_group_name_H-M   'P 1'
#
loop_
_entity.id
_entity.type
_entity.pdbx_description
1 polymer ?
#
loop_
_entity_poly.entity_id
_entity_poly.type
_entity_poly.pdbx_seq_one_letter_code
_entity_poly.pdbx_strand_id
1 'polypeptide(L)' 'MNDRSHVNTPGFPLWAYLNQPLFHPAQSFFIRPKRFWRYHNIQQLEHCWIRSELYLLEDCWRQDLNSEDQ' A
#
# COMPACT_ATOMS: atom_id res chain seq x y z
N MET A 1 27.92 -8.62 6.11
CA MET A 1 26.64 -8.65 6.83
C MET A 1 25.56 -9.03 5.82
N ASN A 2 24.81 -10.09 6.12
CA ASN A 2 23.99 -10.82 5.16
C ASN A 2 22.58 -10.22 5.15
N ASP A 3 22.33 -9.26 4.26
CA ASP A 3 20.98 -8.72 4.02
C ASP A 3 20.14 -9.78 3.31
N ARG A 4 19.58 -10.70 4.10
CA ARG A 4 18.45 -11.51 3.66
C ARG A 4 17.26 -10.57 3.59
N SER A 5 17.11 -9.90 2.46
CA SER A 5 15.86 -9.30 2.04
C SER A 5 14.81 -10.42 2.06
N HIS A 6 14.07 -10.53 3.17
CA HIS A 6 12.91 -11.39 3.26
C HIS A 6 11.93 -10.85 2.22
N VAL A 7 11.97 -11.43 1.02
CA VAL A 7 10.91 -11.29 0.03
C VAL A 7 9.69 -11.93 0.68
N ASN A 8 8.96 -11.12 1.44
CA ASN A 8 7.62 -11.44 1.87
C ASN A 8 6.80 -11.49 0.59
N THR A 9 6.80 -12.65 -0.08
CA THR A 9 5.84 -12.92 -1.12
C THR A 9 4.48 -12.70 -0.47
N PRO A 10 3.71 -11.69 -0.89
CA PRO A 10 2.42 -11.46 -0.28
C PRO A 10 1.62 -12.74 -0.51
N GLY A 11 1.28 -13.43 0.58
CA GLY A 11 0.38 -14.57 0.55
C GLY A 11 -1.01 -14.09 0.16
N PHE A 12 -1.82 -14.97 -0.44
CA PHE A 12 -3.20 -14.62 -0.77
C PHE A 12 -3.92 -14.14 0.50
N PRO A 13 -4.57 -12.96 0.51
CA PRO A 13 -5.05 -12.33 1.71
C PRO A 13 -6.48 -12.84 1.89
N LEU A 14 -6.57 -14.10 2.36
CA LEU A 14 -7.83 -14.84 2.47
C LEU A 14 -8.86 -14.05 3.28
N TRP A 15 -8.40 -13.41 4.37
CA TRP A 15 -9.21 -12.54 5.20
C TRP A 15 -9.75 -11.32 4.46
N ALA A 16 -8.93 -10.65 3.64
CA ALA A 16 -9.38 -9.49 2.86
C ALA A 16 -10.36 -9.91 1.74
N TYR A 17 -10.20 -11.12 1.19
CA TYR A 17 -11.13 -11.67 0.22
C TYR A 17 -12.49 -12.01 0.84
N LEU A 18 -12.50 -12.57 2.05
CA LEU A 18 -13.73 -12.91 2.77
C LEU A 18 -14.44 -11.67 3.34
N ASN A 19 -13.70 -10.65 3.76
CA ASN A 19 -14.22 -9.37 4.23
C ASN A 19 -14.51 -8.35 3.12
N GLN A 20 -14.68 -8.80 1.87
CA GLN A 20 -15.08 -7.88 0.80
C GLN A 20 -16.40 -7.19 1.17
N PRO A 21 -16.52 -5.87 0.95
CA PRO A 21 -17.78 -5.17 1.20
C PRO A 21 -18.83 -5.67 0.20
N LEU A 22 -19.82 -6.40 0.71
CA LEU A 22 -20.80 -7.12 -0.11
C LEU A 22 -21.74 -6.19 -0.91
N PHE A 23 -21.84 -4.90 -0.52
CA PHE A 23 -22.82 -3.96 -1.10
C PHE A 23 -22.34 -2.50 -1.08
N HIS A 24 -21.06 -2.23 -1.37
CA HIS A 24 -20.60 -0.84 -1.48
C HIS A 24 -20.74 -0.32 -2.91
N PRO A 25 -21.47 0.79 -3.15
CA PRO A 25 -21.66 1.35 -4.49
C PRO A 25 -20.33 1.84 -5.11
N ALA A 26 -19.32 2.10 -4.29
CA ALA A 26 -18.00 2.51 -4.70
C ALA A 26 -17.04 1.35 -5.01
N GLN A 27 -17.34 0.11 -4.61
CA GLN A 27 -16.39 -1.00 -4.72
C GLN A 27 -17.03 -2.26 -5.28
N SER A 28 -16.49 -2.78 -6.38
CA SER A 28 -17.00 -3.99 -7.03
C SER A 28 -16.69 -5.23 -6.18
N PHE A 29 -17.71 -6.01 -5.85
CA PHE A 29 -17.56 -7.32 -5.24
C PHE A 29 -16.90 -8.30 -6.24
N PHE A 30 -15.87 -9.04 -5.80
CA PHE A 30 -15.09 -9.92 -6.68
C PHE A 30 -15.31 -11.39 -6.35
N ILE A 31 -16.23 -12.04 -7.07
CA ILE A 31 -16.51 -13.49 -6.96
C ILE A 31 -15.30 -14.35 -7.41
N ARG A 32 -14.43 -13.82 -8.28
CA ARG A 32 -13.27 -14.54 -8.81
C ARG A 32 -12.01 -14.21 -7.99
N PRO A 33 -11.41 -15.18 -7.26
CA PRO A 33 -10.25 -14.93 -6.39
C PRO A 33 -9.04 -14.34 -7.13
N LYS A 34 -8.78 -14.80 -8.36
CA LYS A 34 -7.68 -14.28 -9.20
C LYS A 34 -7.85 -12.80 -9.55
N ARG A 35 -9.09 -12.35 -9.74
CA ARG A 35 -9.41 -10.95 -10.07
C ARG A 35 -9.24 -10.07 -8.84
N PHE A 36 -9.72 -10.54 -7.69
CA PHE A 36 -9.47 -9.88 -6.42
C PHE A 36 -7.97 -9.76 -6.13
N TRP A 37 -7.19 -10.81 -6.34
CA TRP A 37 -5.75 -10.79 -6.06
C TRP A 37 -5.01 -9.70 -6.83
N ARG A 38 -5.31 -9.56 -8.13
CA ARG A 38 -4.72 -8.48 -8.95
C ARG A 38 -5.13 -7.11 -8.44
N TYR A 39 -6.41 -6.92 -8.17
CA TYR A 39 -6.94 -5.65 -7.67
C TYR A 39 -6.33 -5.28 -6.31
N HIS A 40 -6.29 -6.23 -5.37
CA HIS A 40 -5.71 -6.04 -4.06
C HIS A 40 -4.22 -5.68 -4.14
N ASN A 41 -3.44 -6.35 -4.99
CA ASN A 41 -2.02 -6.00 -5.17
C ASN A 41 -1.83 -4.59 -5.73
N ILE A 42 -2.67 -4.15 -6.68
CA ILE A 42 -2.63 -2.79 -7.21
C ILE A 42 -2.95 -1.78 -6.09
N GLN A 43 -4.00 -2.01 -5.31
CA GLN A 43 -4.34 -1.12 -4.19
C GLN A 43 -3.23 -1.03 -3.15
N GLN A 44 -2.55 -2.14 -2.85
CA GLN A 44 -1.41 -2.11 -1.92
C GLN A 44 -0.25 -1.29 -2.49
N LEU A 45 0.03 -1.43 -3.78
CA LEU A 45 1.05 -0.62 -4.46
C LEU A 45 0.68 0.87 -4.46
N GLU A 46 -0.57 1.22 -4.73
CA GLU A 46 -1.07 2.61 -4.69
C GLU A 46 -0.93 3.22 -3.29
N HIS A 47 -1.31 2.48 -2.24
CA HIS A 47 -1.13 2.96 -0.86
C HIS A 47 0.34 3.14 -0.49
N CYS A 48 1.20 2.19 -0.88
CA CYS A 48 2.65 2.34 -0.69
C CYS A 48 3.20 3.54 -1.45
N TRP A 49 2.70 3.79 -2.67
CA TRP A 49 3.12 4.94 -3.47
C TRP A 49 2.74 6.26 -2.81
N ILE A 50 1.49 6.42 -2.41
CA ILE A 50 1.01 7.61 -1.70
C ILE A 50 1.80 7.81 -0.40
N ARG A 51 2.05 6.73 0.35
CA ARG A 51 2.83 6.81 1.59
C ARG A 51 4.28 7.23 1.33
N SER A 52 4.89 6.76 0.24
CA SER A 52 6.26 7.14 -0.11
C SER A 52 6.36 8.61 -0.51
N GLU A 53 5.38 9.12 -1.25
CA GLU A 53 5.32 10.53 -1.64
C GLU A 53 5.15 11.45 -0.42
N LEU A 54 4.24 11.10 0.50
CA LEU A 54 4.06 11.84 1.75
C LEU A 54 5.32 11.84 2.62
N TYR A 55 5.99 10.69 2.72
CA TYR A 55 7.22 10.59 3.51
C TYR A 55 8.35 11.44 2.92
N LEU A 56 8.48 11.47 1.58
CA LEU A 56 9.43 12.34 0.90
C LEU A 56 9.12 13.82 1.14
N LEU A 57 7.83 14.20 1.07
CA LEU A 57 7.38 15.56 1.36
C LEU A 57 7.67 15.96 2.81
N GLU A 58 7.38 15.10 3.78
CA GLU A 58 7.69 15.33 5.20
C GLU A 58 9.20 15.50 5.44
N ASP A 59 10.03 14.66 4.82
CA ASP A 59 11.49 14.75 4.94
C ASP A 59 12.02 16.05 4.30
N CYS A 60 11.51 16.46 3.14
CA CYS A 60 11.87 17.72 2.50
C CYS A 60 11.47 18.93 3.37
N TRP A 61 10.24 18.97 3.87
CA TRP A 61 9.78 20.05 4.75
C TRP A 61 10.61 20.15 6.02
N ARG A 62 11.04 19.01 6.55
CA ARG A 62 11.91 18.97 7.73
C ARG A 62 13.30 19.52 7.45
N GLN A 63 13.82 19.37 6.23
CA GLN A 63 15.11 19.95 5.83
C GLN A 63 15.01 21.46 5.63
N ASP A 64 13.95 21.94 4.98
CA ASP A 64 13.73 23.37 4.76
C ASP A 64 13.63 24.15 6.08
N LEU A 65 12.85 23.67 7.05
CA LEU A 65 12.74 24.30 8.38
C LEU A 65 14.09 24.39 9.11
N ASN A 66 14.93 23.36 9.00
CA ASN A 66 16.26 23.38 9.62
C ASN A 66 17.26 24.26 8.88
N SER A 67 16.98 24.66 7.63
CA SER A 67 17.83 25.55 6.83
C SER A 67 17.53 27.03 7.03
N GLU A 68 16.35 27.38 7.55
CA GLU A 68 15.95 28.76 7.87
C GLU A 68 16.39 29.21 9.29
N ASP A 69 16.74 28.24 10.17
CA ASP A 69 17.22 28.49 11.54
C ASP A 69 18.75 28.70 11.65
N GLN A 70 19.46 28.83 10.53
CA GLN A 70 20.94 28.98 10.48
C GLN A 70 21.40 30.31 9.89
#